data_AF-A0A0G3EHU1-F1
#
_entry.id   AF-A0A0G3EHU1-F1
#
_cell.length_a   1.000
_cell.length_b   1.000
_cell.length_c   1.000
_cell.angle_alpha   90.00
_cell.angle_beta   90.00
_cell.angle_gamma   90.00
#
_symmetry.space_group_name_H-M   'P 1'
#
loop_
_entity.id
_entity.type
_entity.pdbx_description
1 polymer ?
#
loop_
_entity_poly.entity_id
_entity_poly.type
_entity_poly.pdbx_seq_one_letter_code
_entity_poly.pdbx_strand_id
1 'polypeptide(L)'
;MAPNYKADDQMPAYSEAVKSGLYAKKSGLTGKYDNVRRYWEDEITRHFLYRPIHQAVERCRCEMRRLRIMDLGCGSADGYELLAGIRDRDSDLQDDEVHLLDPDVLGLYHGTDLNEDLLDQGRAIYGNDPKLRFSQADFSQGIPIEKGDKPYDLYFTSFGTCSHHTDDRSFVRMMTDIARKTESYAVVVCDWLGRYSYEWQTLWTNDPSQNRVMDYVVSYIYDKEEREQRRDELQHLNLRLMSRPEIDKLIAQASQRAKVEIKPTRFFDRSVFVGRHLDTGEYNPHAQPIRAAVNSLHEPNQRTDLSTLLINYCPREGFETINDYFENLQLCWNTVVKDAMKQLVNYNPDRQEYMEKPPPIPNSYPQVLRTALERMRRIIEGVGWLHAGLPRENIIEPQLGYALRSLEMGLQRGQGCSHGLVGVFEIDKTGK
;
A
#
# COMPACT_ATOMS: atom_id res chain seq x y z
N MET A 1 -18.82 23.02 -12.93
CA MET A 1 -17.45 23.48 -13.24
C MET A 1 -16.65 23.30 -11.97
N ALA A 2 -15.71 22.35 -11.95
CA ALA A 2 -14.82 22.20 -10.80
C ALA A 2 -13.85 23.39 -10.76
N PRO A 3 -13.56 23.99 -9.59
CA PRO A 3 -12.61 25.07 -9.47
C PRO A 3 -11.22 24.60 -9.91
N ASN A 4 -10.60 25.39 -10.78
CA ASN A 4 -9.29 25.13 -11.36
C ASN A 4 -8.21 25.61 -10.37
N TYR A 5 -7.97 24.84 -9.30
CA TYR A 5 -6.91 25.13 -8.33
C TYR A 5 -5.54 24.76 -8.93
N LYS A 6 -4.59 25.68 -8.87
CA LYS A 6 -3.22 25.46 -9.39
C LYS A 6 -2.44 24.60 -8.40
N ALA A 7 -1.45 23.87 -8.89
CA ALA A 7 -0.54 23.05 -8.06
C ALA A 7 0.11 23.85 -6.90
N ASP A 8 0.26 25.18 -7.05
CA ASP A 8 0.75 26.10 -6.01
C ASP A 8 -0.07 26.07 -4.71
N ASP A 9 -1.37 25.77 -4.77
CA ASP A 9 -2.25 25.87 -3.59
C ASP A 9 -2.14 24.65 -2.64
N GLN A 10 -1.51 23.54 -3.08
CA GLN A 10 -1.31 22.32 -2.26
C GLN A 10 0.05 22.28 -1.55
N MET A 11 1.02 23.09 -1.98
CA MET A 11 2.37 23.12 -1.39
C MET A 11 2.39 23.60 0.08
N PRO A 12 1.58 24.58 0.51
CA PRO A 12 1.52 25.01 1.91
C PRO A 12 1.14 23.88 2.88
N ALA A 13 0.27 22.96 2.46
CA ALA A 13 -0.15 21.82 3.25
C ALA A 13 1.04 20.92 3.62
N TYR A 14 1.81 20.46 2.63
CA TYR A 14 2.97 19.61 2.89
C TYR A 14 4.04 20.30 3.74
N SER A 15 4.33 21.58 3.47
CA SER A 15 5.29 22.35 4.26
C SER A 15 4.87 22.53 5.72
N GLU A 16 3.58 22.75 5.98
CA GLU A 16 3.04 22.81 7.34
C GLU A 16 3.07 21.45 8.04
N ALA A 17 2.80 20.37 7.32
CA ALA A 17 2.83 19.01 7.88
C ALA A 17 4.26 18.57 8.26
N VAL A 18 5.28 19.05 7.52
CA VAL A 18 6.69 18.88 7.89
C VAL A 18 7.04 19.72 9.13
N LYS A 19 6.68 21.01 9.14
CA LYS A 19 7.01 21.93 10.24
C LYS A 19 6.35 21.58 11.58
N SER A 20 5.14 21.03 11.53
CA SER A 20 4.40 20.57 12.71
C SER A 20 4.90 19.23 13.27
N GLY A 21 5.82 18.55 12.59
CA GLY A 21 6.32 17.24 12.99
C GLY A 21 5.32 16.11 12.74
N LEU A 22 4.21 16.36 12.05
CA LEU A 22 3.19 15.35 11.72
C LEU A 22 3.71 14.31 10.71
N TYR A 23 4.71 14.69 9.92
CA TYR A 23 5.49 13.79 9.07
C TYR A 23 6.66 13.11 9.79
N ALA A 24 6.81 13.29 11.11
CA ALA A 24 7.77 12.52 11.89
C ALA A 24 7.43 11.02 11.83
N LYS A 25 8.47 10.17 11.83
CA LYS A 25 8.35 8.71 11.71
C LYS A 25 7.86 8.05 13.01
N LYS A 26 6.78 8.55 13.61
CA LYS A 26 6.16 7.98 14.81
C LYS A 26 5.47 6.66 14.45
N SER A 27 5.75 5.61 15.21
CA SER A 27 5.19 4.27 15.05
C SER A 27 4.34 3.83 16.23
N GLY A 28 3.63 2.71 16.08
CA GLY A 28 2.79 2.10 17.11
C GLY A 28 1.32 2.15 16.69
N LEU A 29 0.43 2.54 17.61
CA LEU A 29 -1.02 2.54 17.38
C LEU A 29 -1.54 3.66 16.46
N THR A 30 -0.81 4.77 16.34
CA THR A 30 -1.23 5.96 15.59
C THR A 30 -0.05 6.60 14.86
N GLY A 31 -0.37 7.51 13.92
CA GLY A 31 0.59 8.30 13.16
C GLY A 31 0.87 7.78 11.75
N LYS A 32 1.87 8.37 11.11
CA LYS A 32 2.24 8.06 9.72
C LYS A 32 2.77 6.63 9.57
N TYR A 33 3.55 6.13 10.54
CA TYR A 33 4.15 4.79 10.51
C TYR A 33 3.54 3.84 11.56
N ASP A 34 2.23 3.93 11.75
CA ASP A 34 1.50 3.00 12.61
C ASP A 34 1.68 1.53 12.17
N ASN A 35 1.22 0.61 13.01
CA ASN A 35 1.43 -0.82 12.81
C ASN A 35 0.78 -1.34 11.52
N VAL A 36 -0.37 -0.81 11.11
CA VAL A 36 -1.01 -1.14 9.82
C VAL A 36 -0.13 -0.67 8.67
N ARG A 37 0.45 0.54 8.73
CA ARG A 37 1.40 0.97 7.69
C ARG A 37 2.55 -0.02 7.53
N ARG A 38 3.20 -0.39 8.65
CA ARG A 38 4.42 -1.22 8.64
C ARG A 38 4.17 -2.70 8.35
N TYR A 39 3.17 -3.29 9.01
CA TYR A 39 2.90 -4.72 8.99
C TYR A 39 1.77 -5.10 8.03
N TRP A 40 1.12 -4.13 7.38
CA TRP A 40 0.07 -4.41 6.40
C TRP A 40 0.40 -3.78 5.05
N GLU A 41 0.41 -2.46 4.98
CA GLU A 41 0.53 -1.70 3.73
C GLU A 41 1.86 -1.97 3.03
N ASP A 42 2.97 -1.74 3.73
CA ASP A 42 4.30 -1.94 3.17
C ASP A 42 4.53 -3.39 2.78
N GLU A 43 4.08 -4.34 3.61
CA GLU A 43 4.27 -5.77 3.37
C GLU A 43 3.44 -6.30 2.19
N ILE A 44 2.20 -5.82 2.01
CA ILE A 44 1.40 -6.12 0.81
C ILE A 44 2.13 -5.59 -0.43
N THR A 45 2.56 -4.33 -0.40
CA THR A 45 3.27 -3.74 -1.53
C THR A 45 4.57 -4.47 -1.84
N ARG A 46 5.43 -4.71 -0.84
CA ARG A 46 6.67 -5.52 -0.99
C ARG A 46 6.37 -6.91 -1.53
N HIS A 47 5.27 -7.53 -1.09
CA HIS A 47 4.89 -8.84 -1.58
C HIS A 47 4.64 -8.85 -3.10
N PHE A 48 3.90 -7.86 -3.60
CA PHE A 48 3.57 -7.81 -5.02
C PHE A 48 4.70 -7.26 -5.89
N LEU A 49 5.59 -6.44 -5.31
CA LEU A 49 6.74 -5.86 -6.00
C LEU A 49 7.98 -6.77 -6.05
N TYR A 50 8.07 -7.78 -5.18
CA TYR A 50 9.22 -8.70 -5.14
C TYR A 50 9.60 -9.23 -6.53
N ARG A 51 8.66 -9.89 -7.21
CA ARG A 51 8.94 -10.55 -8.50
C ARG A 51 9.40 -9.57 -9.60
N PRO A 52 8.69 -8.47 -9.90
CA PRO A 52 9.14 -7.55 -10.94
C PRO A 52 10.48 -6.89 -10.61
N ILE A 53 10.74 -6.55 -9.35
CA ILE A 53 12.02 -5.96 -8.95
C ILE A 53 13.15 -6.98 -9.03
N HIS A 54 12.93 -8.20 -8.55
CA HIS A 54 13.91 -9.29 -8.69
C HIS A 54 14.26 -9.53 -10.16
N GLN A 55 13.29 -9.52 -11.07
CA GLN A 55 13.54 -9.64 -12.51
C GLN A 55 14.38 -8.48 -13.07
N ALA A 56 14.14 -7.25 -12.60
CA ALA A 56 14.96 -6.10 -12.98
C ALA A 56 16.39 -6.24 -12.44
N VAL A 57 16.57 -6.69 -11.20
CA VAL A 57 17.88 -6.95 -10.58
C VAL A 57 18.67 -8.01 -11.36
N GLU A 58 18.07 -9.15 -11.68
CA GLU A 58 18.72 -10.21 -12.44
C GLU A 58 19.16 -9.75 -13.83
N ARG A 59 18.33 -8.95 -14.52
CA ARG A 59 18.71 -8.33 -15.79
C ARG A 59 19.91 -7.39 -15.65
N CYS A 60 19.93 -6.55 -14.62
CA CYS A 60 21.08 -5.68 -14.33
C CYS A 60 22.35 -6.52 -14.09
N ARG A 61 22.24 -7.61 -13.32
CA ARG A 61 23.36 -8.52 -13.05
C ARG A 61 23.90 -9.18 -14.33
N CYS A 62 23.03 -9.68 -15.22
CA CYS A 62 23.44 -10.23 -16.51
C CYS A 62 24.19 -9.21 -17.39
N GLU A 63 23.87 -7.92 -17.23
CA GLU A 63 24.52 -6.82 -17.94
C GLU A 63 25.69 -6.19 -17.16
N MET A 64 26.13 -6.83 -16.06
CA MET A 64 27.23 -6.37 -15.19
C MET A 64 27.06 -4.92 -14.71
N ARG A 65 25.81 -4.54 -14.43
CA ARG A 65 25.44 -3.20 -13.96
C ARG A 65 24.58 -3.27 -12.71
N ARG A 66 24.45 -2.13 -12.06
CA ARG A 66 23.61 -1.95 -10.88
C ARG A 66 22.26 -1.33 -11.24
N LEU A 67 21.26 -1.57 -10.41
CA LEU A 67 19.88 -1.09 -10.59
C LEU A 67 19.81 0.43 -10.42
N ARG A 68 19.12 1.11 -11.34
CA ARG A 68 18.85 2.56 -11.28
C ARG A 68 17.35 2.79 -11.08
N ILE A 69 17.00 3.55 -10.04
CA ILE A 69 15.62 3.81 -9.62
C ILE A 69 15.33 5.30 -9.71
N MET A 70 14.20 5.65 -10.34
CA MET A 70 13.61 6.98 -10.29
C MET A 70 12.32 6.90 -9.46
N ASP A 71 12.24 7.65 -8.37
CA ASP A 71 11.05 7.77 -7.53
C ASP A 71 10.39 9.13 -7.76
N LEU A 72 9.16 9.10 -8.28
CA LEU A 72 8.40 10.28 -8.66
C LEU A 72 7.43 10.62 -7.52
N GLY A 73 7.54 11.83 -6.95
CA GLY A 73 6.83 12.21 -5.73
C GLY A 73 7.37 11.47 -4.51
N CYS A 74 8.70 11.50 -4.33
CA CYS A 74 9.41 10.70 -3.33
C CYS A 74 9.19 11.19 -1.88
N GLY A 75 8.68 12.42 -1.69
CA GLY A 75 8.57 13.08 -0.40
C GLY A 75 9.89 13.01 0.40
N SER A 76 9.80 12.50 1.63
CA SER A 76 10.93 12.27 2.54
C SER A 76 11.68 10.94 2.30
N ALA A 77 11.61 10.40 1.09
CA ALA A 77 12.15 9.10 0.66
C ALA A 77 11.45 7.86 1.24
N ASP A 78 10.15 7.93 1.51
CA ASP A 78 9.38 6.78 2.00
C ASP A 78 9.34 5.63 0.96
N GLY A 79 9.38 5.97 -0.33
CA GLY A 79 9.47 5.00 -1.42
C GLY A 79 10.79 4.23 -1.41
N TYR A 80 11.91 4.89 -1.06
CA TYR A 80 13.19 4.21 -0.84
C TYR A 80 13.10 3.19 0.29
N GLU A 81 12.54 3.56 1.45
CA GLU A 81 12.38 2.63 2.59
C GLU A 81 11.48 1.43 2.26
N LEU A 82 10.44 1.67 1.47
CA LEU A 82 9.55 0.62 1.02
C LEU A 82 10.29 -0.40 0.14
N LEU A 83 11.08 0.09 -0.83
CA LEU A 83 11.87 -0.73 -1.75
C LEU A 83 13.04 -1.44 -1.04
N ALA A 84 13.80 -0.74 -0.21
CA ALA A 84 14.91 -1.29 0.56
C ALA A 84 14.46 -2.37 1.57
N GLY A 85 13.21 -2.28 2.04
CA GLY A 85 12.61 -3.29 2.90
C GLY A 85 12.12 -4.55 2.19
N ILE A 86 12.21 -4.65 0.86
CA ILE A 86 11.88 -5.89 0.14
C ILE A 86 12.90 -6.94 0.52
N ARG A 87 12.40 -8.07 1.03
CA ARG A 87 13.23 -9.21 1.39
C ARG A 87 13.43 -10.16 0.20
N ASP A 88 14.63 -10.68 0.07
CA ASP A 88 14.92 -11.85 -0.75
C ASP A 88 14.14 -13.05 -0.19
N ARG A 89 13.43 -13.76 -1.06
CA ARG A 89 12.58 -14.89 -0.66
C ARG A 89 13.30 -16.22 -0.76
N ASP A 90 14.46 -16.23 -1.38
CA ASP A 90 15.30 -17.42 -1.49
C ASP A 90 16.31 -17.51 -0.33
N SER A 91 16.29 -16.54 0.59
CA SER A 91 17.07 -16.57 1.84
C SER A 91 16.64 -17.70 2.78
N ASP A 92 17.63 -18.32 3.42
CA ASP A 92 17.48 -19.33 4.45
C ASP A 92 17.24 -18.67 5.83
N LEU A 93 16.73 -19.44 6.79
CA LEU A 93 16.55 -19.02 8.18
C LEU A 93 17.87 -18.64 8.87
N GLN A 94 19.02 -19.09 8.35
CA GLN A 94 20.34 -18.76 8.87
C GLN A 94 20.93 -17.45 8.29
N ASP A 95 20.31 -16.86 7.26
CA ASP A 95 20.85 -15.68 6.61
C ASP A 95 20.51 -14.41 7.42
N ASP A 96 21.53 -13.63 7.75
CA ASP A 96 21.38 -12.36 8.48
C ASP A 96 20.95 -11.22 7.56
N GLU A 97 21.46 -11.19 6.32
CA GLU A 97 21.14 -10.19 5.31
C GLU A 97 20.18 -10.77 4.27
N VAL A 98 18.91 -10.39 4.39
CA VAL A 98 17.82 -10.89 3.55
C VAL A 98 17.25 -9.82 2.64
N HIS A 99 17.98 -8.74 2.36
CA HIS A 99 17.48 -7.62 1.56
C HIS A 99 17.69 -7.86 0.06
N LEU A 100 16.63 -7.68 -0.74
CA LEU A 100 16.73 -7.78 -2.20
C LEU A 100 17.52 -6.60 -2.80
N LEU A 101 17.41 -5.42 -2.19
CA LEU A 101 18.13 -4.21 -2.58
C LEU A 101 19.21 -3.88 -1.55
N ASP A 102 20.34 -4.56 -1.69
CA ASP A 102 21.56 -4.26 -0.94
C ASP A 102 22.40 -3.15 -1.64
N PRO A 103 23.47 -2.64 -0.98
CA PRO A 103 24.36 -1.66 -1.58
C PRO A 103 25.05 -2.13 -2.87
N ASP A 104 25.26 -3.43 -3.08
CA ASP A 104 25.90 -3.95 -4.29
C ASP A 104 24.94 -4.04 -5.48
N VAL A 105 23.64 -4.18 -5.22
CA VAL A 105 22.57 -4.14 -6.21
C VAL A 105 22.22 -2.71 -6.60
N LEU A 106 22.13 -1.78 -5.64
CA LEU A 106 21.72 -0.40 -5.90
C LEU A 106 22.83 0.43 -6.54
N GLY A 107 22.57 0.96 -7.73
CA GLY A 107 23.48 1.85 -8.46
C GLY A 107 23.15 3.33 -8.27
N LEU A 108 21.86 3.66 -8.29
CA LEU A 108 21.34 5.01 -8.09
C LEU A 108 19.87 4.93 -7.65
N TYR A 109 19.50 5.69 -6.62
CA TYR A 109 18.14 6.07 -6.33
C TYR A 109 18.02 7.59 -6.52
N HIS A 110 17.14 8.02 -7.41
CA HIS A 110 16.87 9.41 -7.67
C HIS A 110 15.41 9.72 -7.29
N GLY A 111 15.23 10.38 -6.16
CA GLY A 111 13.94 10.89 -5.71
C GLY A 111 13.67 12.27 -6.26
N THR A 112 12.46 12.49 -6.77
CA THR A 112 11.99 13.81 -7.21
C THR A 112 10.71 14.18 -6.49
N ASP A 113 10.57 15.45 -6.10
CA ASP A 113 9.35 15.98 -5.48
C ASP A 113 9.15 17.46 -5.81
N LEU A 114 7.93 17.97 -5.63
CA LEU A 114 7.65 19.40 -5.76
C LEU A 114 8.04 20.18 -4.50
N ASN A 115 7.98 19.54 -3.33
CA ASN A 115 8.16 20.19 -2.04
C ASN A 115 9.62 20.10 -1.56
N GLU A 116 10.33 21.24 -1.52
CA GLU A 116 11.74 21.28 -1.08
C GLU A 116 11.91 20.92 0.40
N ASP A 117 10.95 21.25 1.27
CA ASP A 117 11.05 20.91 2.71
C ASP A 117 11.08 19.37 2.91
N LEU A 118 10.30 18.63 2.11
CA LEU A 118 10.33 17.16 2.11
C LEU A 118 11.65 16.61 1.55
N LEU A 119 12.17 17.21 0.48
CA LEU A 119 13.45 16.84 -0.10
C LEU A 119 14.59 17.10 0.89
N ASP A 120 14.58 18.22 1.60
CA ASP A 120 15.56 18.55 2.63
C ASP A 120 15.52 17.55 3.80
N GLN A 121 14.33 17.09 4.18
CA GLN A 121 14.20 15.99 5.14
C GLN A 121 14.84 14.70 4.61
N GLY A 122 14.60 14.36 3.33
CA GLY A 122 15.25 13.22 2.67
C GLY A 122 16.77 13.34 2.65
N ARG A 123 17.31 14.51 2.27
CA ARG A 123 18.75 14.82 2.28
C ARG A 123 19.34 14.76 3.69
N ALA A 124 18.61 15.21 4.71
CA ALA A 124 19.07 15.16 6.09
C ALA A 124 19.24 13.70 6.58
N ILE A 125 18.37 12.79 6.14
CA ILE A 125 18.41 11.38 6.53
C ILE A 125 19.44 10.59 5.69
N TYR A 126 19.48 10.83 4.36
CA TYR A 126 20.20 9.97 3.41
C TYR A 126 21.32 10.65 2.63
N GLY A 127 21.56 11.96 2.82
CA GLY A 127 22.48 12.75 1.98
C GLY A 127 23.95 12.35 2.06
N ASN A 128 24.32 11.51 3.03
CA ASN A 128 25.67 10.92 3.11
C ASN A 128 25.87 9.73 2.17
N ASP A 129 24.81 9.14 1.60
CA ASP A 129 24.93 8.07 0.61
C ASP A 129 25.02 8.66 -0.81
N PRO A 130 26.16 8.53 -1.51
CA PRO A 130 26.34 9.09 -2.85
C PRO A 130 25.44 8.45 -3.92
N LYS A 131 24.79 7.31 -3.62
CA LYS A 131 23.83 6.64 -4.50
C LYS A 131 22.42 7.21 -4.36
N LEU A 132 22.14 8.01 -3.34
CA LEU A 132 20.82 8.63 -3.14
C LEU A 132 20.89 10.11 -3.55
N ARG A 133 20.04 10.49 -4.50
CA ARG A 133 19.95 11.86 -5.02
C ARG A 133 18.52 12.35 -4.93
N PHE A 134 18.38 13.63 -4.63
CA PHE A 134 17.10 14.30 -4.46
C PHE A 134 17.08 15.57 -5.31
N SER A 135 16.02 15.77 -6.10
CA SER A 135 15.87 16.97 -6.92
C SER A 135 14.43 17.47 -6.93
N GLN A 136 14.25 18.77 -7.05
CA GLN A 136 12.93 19.38 -7.16
C GLN A 136 12.44 19.26 -8.60
N ALA A 137 11.29 18.64 -8.82
CA ALA A 137 10.70 18.54 -10.15
C ALA A 137 9.19 18.27 -10.15
N ASP A 138 8.53 18.74 -11.22
CA ASP A 138 7.12 18.48 -11.50
C ASP A 138 6.95 17.32 -12.49
N PHE A 139 6.69 16.12 -11.98
CA PHE A 139 6.45 14.94 -12.82
C PHE A 139 5.13 15.03 -13.61
N SER A 140 4.24 15.97 -13.28
CA SER A 140 3.07 16.24 -14.11
C SER A 140 3.48 16.77 -15.48
N GLN A 141 4.64 17.44 -15.60
CA GLN A 141 5.18 17.99 -16.85
C GLN A 141 5.90 16.97 -17.75
N GLY A 142 5.95 15.71 -17.34
CA GLY A 142 6.77 14.67 -17.95
C GLY A 142 7.87 14.22 -16.99
N ILE A 143 8.70 13.27 -17.40
CA ILE A 143 9.75 12.75 -16.52
C ILE A 143 10.91 13.75 -16.37
N PRO A 144 11.37 14.02 -15.14
CA PRO A 144 12.43 14.99 -14.87
C PRO A 144 13.81 14.35 -15.08
N ILE A 145 14.16 14.11 -16.34
CA ILE A 145 15.44 13.51 -16.74
C ILE A 145 16.29 14.56 -17.46
N GLU A 146 17.50 14.80 -16.96
CA GLU A 146 18.41 15.77 -17.56
C GLU A 146 18.96 15.28 -18.91
N LYS A 147 19.44 16.23 -19.72
CA LYS A 147 20.06 15.89 -21.00
C LYS A 147 21.38 15.16 -20.77
N GLY A 148 21.41 13.85 -21.06
CA GLY A 148 22.59 13.00 -20.90
C GLY A 148 22.47 11.97 -19.78
N ASP A 149 21.40 12.05 -18.98
CA ASP A 149 21.10 11.01 -18.00
C ASP A 149 20.84 9.66 -18.67
N LYS A 150 21.44 8.62 -18.10
CA LYS A 150 21.13 7.24 -18.46
C LYS A 150 19.71 6.87 -17.98
N PRO A 151 18.97 6.06 -18.74
CA PRO A 151 17.65 5.58 -18.32
C PRO A 151 17.68 4.89 -16.96
N TYR A 152 16.49 4.80 -16.36
CA TYR A 152 16.24 4.07 -15.12
C TYR A 152 15.60 2.73 -15.44
N ASP A 153 15.86 1.76 -14.57
CA ASP A 153 15.34 0.39 -14.66
C ASP A 153 14.00 0.26 -13.97
N LEU A 154 13.79 1.06 -12.93
CA LEU A 154 12.58 1.14 -12.15
C LEU A 154 12.12 2.59 -12.07
N TYR A 155 10.91 2.86 -12.51
CA TYR A 155 10.18 4.10 -12.25
C TYR A 155 9.13 3.79 -11.19
N PHE A 156 9.20 4.49 -10.07
CA PHE A 156 8.45 4.17 -8.88
C PHE A 156 7.60 5.36 -8.44
N THR A 157 6.41 5.04 -7.92
CA THR A 157 5.54 5.96 -7.19
C THR A 157 4.90 5.17 -6.06
N SER A 158 4.53 5.84 -4.97
CA SER A 158 3.86 5.21 -3.84
C SER A 158 3.02 6.18 -3.03
N PHE A 159 2.03 5.64 -2.32
CA PHE A 159 1.10 6.37 -1.44
C PHE A 159 0.18 7.36 -2.15
N GLY A 160 -0.30 6.98 -3.33
CA GLY A 160 -1.31 7.69 -4.11
C GLY A 160 -0.72 8.75 -5.02
N THR A 161 0.59 8.73 -5.29
CA THR A 161 1.23 9.82 -6.03
C THR A 161 0.63 10.02 -7.42
N CYS A 162 0.28 8.95 -8.14
CA CYS A 162 -0.36 9.12 -9.46
C CYS A 162 -1.79 9.67 -9.37
N SER A 163 -2.41 9.73 -8.20
CA SER A 163 -3.68 10.44 -8.01
C SER A 163 -3.56 11.96 -8.14
N HIS A 164 -2.36 12.53 -8.03
CA HIS A 164 -2.14 13.95 -8.34
C HIS A 164 -2.26 14.26 -9.86
N HIS A 165 -2.25 13.24 -10.73
CA HIS A 165 -2.63 13.40 -12.13
C HIS A 165 -4.15 13.51 -12.30
N THR A 166 -4.68 14.68 -11.95
CA THR A 166 -6.13 14.97 -12.01
C THR A 166 -6.68 14.96 -13.45
N ASP A 167 -5.83 15.25 -14.45
CA ASP A 167 -6.15 15.15 -15.88
C ASP A 167 -5.46 13.95 -16.57
N ASP A 168 -6.01 13.49 -17.70
CA ASP A 168 -5.46 12.33 -18.42
C ASP A 168 -4.13 12.62 -19.10
N ARG A 169 -3.92 13.87 -19.54
CA ARG A 169 -2.80 14.21 -20.42
C ARG A 169 -1.47 14.17 -19.67
N SER A 170 -1.45 14.59 -18.41
CA SER A 170 -0.24 14.58 -17.59
C SER A 170 0.26 13.15 -17.32
N PHE A 171 -0.62 12.23 -16.92
CA PHE A 171 -0.25 10.82 -16.73
C PHE A 171 0.16 10.14 -18.05
N VAL A 172 -0.62 10.34 -19.12
CA VAL A 172 -0.29 9.77 -20.45
C VAL A 172 1.06 10.30 -20.95
N ARG A 173 1.38 11.58 -20.72
CA ARG A 173 2.69 12.17 -21.04
C ARG A 173 3.81 11.47 -20.26
N MET A 174 3.69 11.38 -18.94
CA MET A 174 4.68 10.70 -18.08
C MET A 174 4.97 9.29 -18.58
N MET A 175 3.94 8.46 -18.76
CA MET A 175 4.10 7.08 -19.24
C MET A 175 4.68 7.00 -20.67
N THR A 176 4.30 7.93 -21.54
CA THR A 176 4.85 8.03 -22.90
C THR A 176 6.35 8.33 -22.86
N ASP A 177 6.76 9.26 -22.00
CA ASP A 177 8.16 9.67 -21.89
C ASP A 177 9.01 8.53 -21.31
N ILE A 178 8.51 7.84 -20.28
CA ILE A 178 9.16 6.64 -19.72
C ILE A 178 9.36 5.61 -20.83
N ALA A 179 8.29 5.26 -21.55
CA ALA A 179 8.35 4.27 -22.62
C ALA A 179 9.31 4.66 -23.75
N ARG A 180 9.44 5.94 -24.08
CA ARG A 180 10.41 6.41 -25.08
C ARG A 180 11.84 6.35 -24.58
N LYS A 181 12.07 6.69 -23.31
CA LYS A 181 13.41 6.72 -22.69
C LYS A 181 13.94 5.35 -22.31
N THR A 182 13.08 4.36 -22.03
CA THR A 182 13.52 2.98 -21.83
C THR A 182 14.36 2.51 -23.01
N GLU A 183 15.60 2.10 -22.78
CA GLU A 183 16.47 1.57 -23.84
C GLU A 183 16.08 0.14 -24.21
N SER A 184 16.14 -0.76 -23.23
CA SER A 184 15.91 -2.19 -23.42
C SER A 184 14.75 -2.70 -22.57
N TYR A 185 14.82 -2.50 -21.26
CA TYR A 185 13.79 -2.95 -20.32
C TYR A 185 13.60 -1.95 -19.18
N ALA A 186 12.36 -1.77 -18.73
CA ALA A 186 12.05 -1.05 -17.50
C ALA A 186 10.78 -1.61 -16.84
N VAL A 187 10.75 -1.52 -15.52
CA VAL A 187 9.56 -1.72 -14.69
C VAL A 187 9.03 -0.35 -14.28
N VAL A 188 7.71 -0.18 -14.35
CA VAL A 188 7.02 1.02 -13.86
C VAL A 188 5.99 0.60 -12.83
N VAL A 189 6.03 1.24 -11.67
CA VAL A 189 5.05 1.06 -10.60
C VAL A 189 4.31 2.37 -10.40
N CYS A 190 3.00 2.33 -10.63
CA CYS A 190 2.11 3.46 -10.45
C CYS A 190 1.10 3.16 -9.35
N ASP A 191 0.74 4.15 -8.53
CA ASP A 191 -0.33 3.97 -7.55
C ASP A 191 -1.29 5.15 -7.42
N TRP A 192 -2.54 4.82 -7.10
CA TRP A 192 -3.68 5.73 -7.07
C TRP A 192 -4.57 5.43 -5.87
N LEU A 193 -5.45 6.37 -5.54
CA LEU A 193 -6.63 6.08 -4.72
C LEU A 193 -7.63 5.22 -5.49
N GLY A 194 -8.10 4.14 -4.85
CA GLY A 194 -9.06 3.22 -5.45
C GLY A 194 -10.47 3.81 -5.58
N ARG A 195 -11.04 3.84 -6.78
CA ARG A 195 -12.37 4.41 -7.03
C ARG A 195 -13.49 3.81 -6.18
N TYR A 196 -13.38 2.53 -5.90
CA TYR A 196 -14.37 1.73 -5.18
C TYR A 196 -13.92 1.39 -3.76
N SER A 197 -13.02 2.17 -3.14
CA SER A 197 -12.68 1.99 -1.73
C SER A 197 -13.92 2.15 -0.86
N TYR A 198 -14.07 1.28 0.14
CA TYR A 198 -15.16 1.39 1.12
C TYR A 198 -15.02 2.64 1.98
N GLU A 199 -13.81 3.21 2.12
CA GLU A 199 -13.57 4.46 2.86
C GLU A 199 -14.42 5.62 2.37
N TRP A 200 -14.61 5.72 1.05
CA TRP A 200 -15.39 6.77 0.40
C TRP A 200 -16.52 6.19 -0.42
N GLN A 201 -17.25 5.23 0.16
CA GLN A 201 -18.38 4.58 -0.48
C GLN A 201 -19.38 5.59 -1.05
N THR A 202 -19.59 6.74 -0.41
CA THR A 202 -20.49 7.81 -0.90
C THR A 202 -20.09 8.38 -2.26
N LEU A 203 -18.82 8.30 -2.64
CA LEU A 203 -18.29 8.82 -3.90
C LEU A 203 -18.39 7.84 -5.07
N TRP A 204 -18.75 6.57 -4.83
CA TRP A 204 -18.90 5.59 -5.91
C TRP A 204 -19.91 6.05 -6.97
N THR A 205 -19.58 5.77 -8.23
CA THR A 205 -20.41 6.12 -9.38
C THR A 205 -20.24 5.08 -10.49
N ASN A 206 -21.32 4.83 -11.23
CA ASN A 206 -21.30 4.02 -12.45
C ASN A 206 -20.82 4.82 -13.68
N ASP A 207 -20.72 6.15 -13.55
CA ASP A 207 -20.14 7.04 -14.55
C ASP A 207 -18.78 7.57 -14.04
N PRO A 208 -17.65 7.04 -14.53
CA PRO A 208 -16.31 7.43 -14.07
C PRO A 208 -15.95 8.91 -14.34
N SER A 209 -16.74 9.63 -15.16
CA SER A 209 -16.56 11.07 -15.35
C SER A 209 -17.05 11.89 -14.15
N GLN A 210 -17.94 11.32 -13.33
CA GLN A 210 -18.39 11.88 -12.06
C GLN A 210 -17.42 11.50 -10.95
N ASN A 211 -17.34 12.34 -9.91
CA ASN A 211 -16.49 12.12 -8.72
C ASN A 211 -15.06 11.67 -9.07
N ARG A 212 -14.53 12.20 -10.17
CA ARG A 212 -13.21 11.83 -10.69
C ARG A 212 -12.10 12.27 -9.75
N VAL A 213 -12.29 13.42 -9.10
CA VAL A 213 -11.36 14.01 -8.15
C VAL A 213 -12.09 14.18 -6.83
N MET A 214 -11.47 13.67 -5.77
CA MET A 214 -11.91 13.79 -4.39
C MET A 214 -11.18 14.95 -3.72
N ASP A 215 -11.90 15.66 -2.86
CA ASP A 215 -11.32 16.57 -1.88
C ASP A 215 -10.81 15.73 -0.68
N TYR A 216 -9.57 15.29 -0.76
CA TYR A 216 -8.93 14.42 0.22
C TYR A 216 -8.42 15.23 1.41
N VAL A 217 -8.93 14.94 2.60
CA VAL A 217 -8.58 15.64 3.83
C VAL A 217 -7.49 14.87 4.57
N VAL A 218 -6.38 15.51 4.94
CA VAL A 218 -5.31 14.86 5.71
C VAL A 218 -5.61 14.94 7.22
N SER A 219 -6.70 14.31 7.65
CA SER A 219 -7.23 14.39 9.02
C SER A 219 -6.83 13.23 9.94
N TYR A 220 -6.42 12.11 9.35
CA TYR A 220 -6.14 10.85 10.04
C TYR A 220 -4.89 10.89 10.92
N ILE A 221 -4.06 11.92 10.76
CA ILE A 221 -2.84 12.12 11.55
C ILE A 221 -3.15 12.56 12.98
N TYR A 222 -4.33 13.16 13.19
CA TYR A 222 -4.81 13.64 14.48
C TYR A 222 -5.76 12.62 15.12
N ASP A 223 -5.78 12.60 16.45
CA ASP A 223 -6.86 11.92 17.17
C ASP A 223 -8.20 12.63 16.95
N LYS A 224 -9.29 12.03 17.45
CA LYS A 224 -10.63 12.56 17.20
C LYS A 224 -10.84 13.96 17.78
N GLU A 225 -10.34 14.22 18.99
CA GLU A 225 -10.56 15.50 19.68
C GLU A 225 -9.76 16.61 19.01
N GLU A 226 -8.48 16.35 18.71
CA GLU A 226 -7.61 17.30 18.01
C GLU A 226 -8.12 17.55 16.58
N ARG A 227 -8.59 16.52 15.87
CA ARG A 227 -9.19 16.67 14.53
C ARG A 227 -10.42 17.57 14.55
N GLU A 228 -11.26 17.46 15.57
CA GLU A 228 -12.45 18.32 15.71
C GLU A 228 -12.06 19.78 16.01
N GLN A 229 -11.03 19.99 16.85
CA GLN A 229 -10.51 21.33 17.16
C GLN A 229 -9.86 22.00 15.94
N ARG A 230 -9.14 21.21 15.13
CA ARG A 230 -8.37 21.69 13.98
C ARG A 230 -9.12 21.55 12.65
N ARG A 231 -10.44 21.34 12.69
CA ARG A 231 -11.26 21.07 11.51
C ARG A 231 -11.08 22.09 10.38
N ASP A 232 -10.98 23.37 10.74
CA ASP A 232 -10.83 24.48 9.79
C ASP A 232 -9.37 24.67 9.31
N GLU A 233 -8.43 23.98 9.94
CA GLU A 233 -6.99 23.96 9.60
C GLU A 233 -6.58 22.68 8.86
N LEU A 234 -7.53 21.76 8.62
CA LEU A 234 -7.22 20.51 7.94
C LEU A 234 -6.77 20.77 6.51
N GLN A 235 -5.83 19.96 6.05
CA GLN A 235 -5.23 20.09 4.74
C GLN A 235 -6.03 19.31 3.70
N HIS A 236 -6.22 19.93 2.54
CA HIS A 236 -7.03 19.41 1.44
C HIS A 236 -6.18 19.17 0.20
N LEU A 237 -6.31 17.98 -0.38
CA LEU A 237 -5.63 17.56 -1.60
C LEU A 237 -6.64 17.12 -2.65
N ASN A 238 -6.47 17.60 -3.88
CA ASN A 238 -7.30 17.15 -5.00
C ASN A 238 -6.71 15.87 -5.58
N LEU A 239 -7.27 14.72 -5.18
CA LEU A 239 -6.76 13.42 -5.56
C LEU A 239 -7.74 12.68 -6.47
N ARG A 240 -7.20 12.18 -7.59
CA ARG A 240 -7.97 11.41 -8.56
C ARG A 240 -8.27 10.01 -8.06
N LEU A 241 -9.53 9.61 -8.16
CA LEU A 241 -9.99 8.25 -7.93
C LEU A 241 -9.86 7.43 -9.22
N MET A 242 -9.30 6.22 -9.13
CA MET A 242 -9.05 5.36 -10.28
C MET A 242 -9.51 3.92 -10.07
N SER A 243 -10.09 3.36 -11.12
CA SER A 243 -10.32 1.92 -11.27
C SER A 243 -9.36 1.34 -12.31
N ARG A 244 -9.18 0.02 -12.28
CA ARG A 244 -8.34 -0.68 -13.27
C ARG A 244 -8.74 -0.41 -14.73
N PRO A 245 -10.02 -0.47 -15.14
CA PRO A 245 -10.39 -0.19 -16.53
C PRO A 245 -10.00 1.21 -17.02
N GLU A 246 -10.04 2.21 -16.14
CA GLU A 246 -9.59 3.56 -16.46
C GLU A 246 -8.07 3.62 -16.66
N ILE A 247 -7.32 2.95 -15.78
CA ILE A 247 -5.85 2.86 -15.90
C ILE A 247 -5.47 2.15 -17.20
N ASP A 248 -6.10 1.00 -17.50
CA ASP A 248 -5.84 0.25 -18.73
C ASP A 248 -6.05 1.12 -19.98
N LYS A 249 -7.10 1.96 -20.00
CA LYS A 249 -7.35 2.93 -21.08
C LYS A 249 -6.22 3.95 -21.21
N LEU A 250 -5.72 4.52 -20.10
CA LEU A 250 -4.64 5.50 -20.13
C LEU A 250 -3.31 4.88 -20.57
N ILE A 251 -3.02 3.66 -20.12
CA ILE A 251 -1.83 2.91 -20.51
C ILE A 251 -1.86 2.58 -22.01
N ALA A 252 -3.01 2.17 -22.55
CA ALA A 252 -3.17 1.93 -23.97
C ALA A 252 -2.90 3.21 -24.80
N GLN A 253 -3.39 4.36 -24.35
CA GLN A 253 -3.11 5.65 -25.00
C GLN A 253 -1.62 6.01 -24.97
N ALA A 254 -0.96 5.83 -23.82
CA ALA A 254 0.48 6.09 -23.68
C ALA A 254 1.31 5.15 -24.58
N SER A 255 0.97 3.87 -24.61
CA SER A 255 1.58 2.85 -25.48
C SER A 255 1.47 3.24 -26.96
N GLN A 256 0.28 3.63 -27.42
CA GLN A 256 0.04 4.09 -28.79
C GLN A 256 0.89 5.34 -29.13
N ARG A 257 0.94 6.31 -28.23
CA ARG A 257 1.70 7.56 -28.42
C ARG A 257 3.22 7.35 -28.41
N ALA A 258 3.69 6.40 -27.61
CA ALA A 258 5.10 6.02 -27.55
C ALA A 258 5.52 5.14 -28.73
N LYS A 259 4.57 4.44 -29.38
CA LYS A 259 4.83 3.34 -30.33
C LYS A 259 5.65 2.21 -29.69
N VAL A 260 5.48 2.03 -28.39
CA VAL A 260 6.16 1.05 -27.55
C VAL A 260 5.09 0.38 -26.70
N GLU A 261 5.12 -0.95 -26.61
CA GLU A 261 4.17 -1.67 -25.76
C GLU A 261 4.47 -1.37 -24.29
N ILE A 262 3.44 -0.96 -23.56
CA ILE A 262 3.46 -0.85 -22.10
C ILE A 262 2.51 -1.93 -21.60
N LYS A 263 3.07 -3.00 -21.05
CA LYS A 263 2.32 -4.21 -20.69
C LYS A 263 1.96 -4.17 -19.20
N PRO A 264 0.67 -4.13 -18.82
CA PRO A 264 0.27 -4.35 -17.44
C PRO A 264 0.57 -5.79 -17.03
N THR A 265 1.37 -5.98 -15.99
CA THR A 265 1.71 -7.31 -15.48
C THR A 265 0.95 -7.65 -14.21
N ARG A 266 0.58 -6.64 -13.42
CA ARG A 266 -0.13 -6.85 -12.17
C ARG A 266 -0.91 -5.62 -11.74
N PHE A 267 -2.07 -5.86 -11.12
CA PHE A 267 -2.79 -4.88 -10.33
C PHE A 267 -3.08 -5.48 -8.96
N PHE A 268 -3.02 -4.67 -7.91
CA PHE A 268 -3.39 -5.06 -6.57
C PHE A 268 -3.90 -3.85 -5.78
N ASP A 269 -4.80 -4.15 -4.85
CA ASP A 269 -5.41 -3.27 -3.86
C ASP A 269 -4.63 -3.34 -2.55
N ARG A 270 -4.50 -2.21 -1.85
CA ARG A 270 -3.83 -2.05 -0.56
C ARG A 270 -4.72 -1.28 0.40
N SER A 271 -4.97 -1.89 1.56
CA SER A 271 -5.80 -1.35 2.65
C SER A 271 -7.28 -1.33 2.29
N VAL A 272 -7.87 -2.51 2.09
CA VAL A 272 -9.29 -2.65 1.73
C VAL A 272 -10.20 -2.27 2.90
N PHE A 273 -9.97 -2.88 4.07
CA PHE A 273 -10.72 -2.60 5.30
C PHE A 273 -9.88 -1.96 6.41
N VAL A 274 -8.65 -1.58 6.10
CA VAL A 274 -7.71 -0.98 7.05
C VAL A 274 -7.19 0.37 6.58
N GLY A 275 -7.87 0.99 5.61
CA GLY A 275 -7.55 2.32 5.11
C GLY A 275 -7.70 3.39 6.20
N ARG A 276 -6.95 4.48 6.07
CA ARG A 276 -6.83 5.53 7.10
C ARG A 276 -8.15 6.24 7.37
N HIS A 277 -9.01 6.39 6.36
CA HIS A 277 -10.28 7.09 6.51
C HIS A 277 -11.38 6.25 7.13
N LEU A 278 -11.21 4.93 7.29
CA LEU A 278 -12.20 4.12 8.00
C LEU A 278 -12.33 4.53 9.47
N ASP A 279 -11.22 4.91 10.11
CA ASP A 279 -11.24 5.38 11.50
C ASP A 279 -11.77 6.82 11.62
N THR A 280 -11.75 7.59 10.53
CA THR A 280 -12.26 8.96 10.50
C THR A 280 -13.76 9.05 10.20
N GLY A 281 -14.28 8.13 9.40
CA GLY A 281 -15.66 8.16 8.92
C GLY A 281 -16.03 9.34 8.03
N GLU A 282 -15.06 10.09 7.50
CA GLU A 282 -15.31 11.34 6.74
C GLU A 282 -16.13 11.13 5.47
N TYR A 283 -15.93 10.01 4.77
CA TYR A 283 -16.52 9.77 3.45
C TYR A 283 -17.46 8.57 3.40
N ASN A 284 -17.67 7.89 4.53
CA ASN A 284 -18.59 6.77 4.64
C ASN A 284 -19.25 6.74 6.03
N PRO A 285 -20.58 6.95 6.13
CA PRO A 285 -21.31 6.91 7.41
C PRO A 285 -21.36 5.51 8.05
N HIS A 286 -21.00 4.45 7.30
CA HIS A 286 -20.94 3.07 7.77
C HIS A 286 -19.51 2.61 8.11
N ALA A 287 -18.53 3.52 8.10
CA ALA A 287 -17.16 3.18 8.43
C ALA A 287 -17.03 2.74 9.91
N GLN A 288 -16.29 1.66 10.13
CA GLN A 288 -15.91 1.17 11.45
C GLN A 288 -14.41 1.46 11.65
N PRO A 289 -13.97 1.76 12.89
CA PRO A 289 -12.56 2.04 13.18
C PRO A 289 -11.71 0.75 13.22
N ILE A 290 -11.73 0.00 12.11
CA ILE A 290 -11.06 -1.30 11.98
C ILE A 290 -9.54 -1.14 11.97
N ARG A 291 -9.00 -0.02 11.47
CA ARG A 291 -7.54 0.19 11.44
C ARG A 291 -6.99 0.26 12.85
N ALA A 292 -7.66 0.96 13.78
CA ALA A 292 -7.29 0.96 15.20
C ALA A 292 -7.24 -0.45 15.81
N ALA A 293 -8.23 -1.30 15.52
CA ALA A 293 -8.27 -2.68 16.00
C ALA A 293 -7.15 -3.55 15.37
N VAL A 294 -6.83 -3.34 14.10
CA VAL A 294 -5.72 -4.05 13.44
C VAL A 294 -4.37 -3.53 13.94
N ASN A 295 -4.25 -2.24 14.25
CA ASN A 295 -3.04 -1.68 14.84
C ASN A 295 -2.70 -2.36 16.18
N SER A 296 -3.69 -2.65 17.01
CA SER A 296 -3.47 -3.29 18.31
C SER A 296 -3.04 -4.76 18.21
N LEU A 297 -3.36 -5.47 17.11
CA LEU A 297 -2.90 -6.85 16.89
C LEU A 297 -1.37 -6.97 16.80
N HIS A 298 -0.70 -5.87 16.47
CA HIS A 298 0.75 -5.81 16.28
C HIS A 298 1.44 -4.95 17.34
N GLU A 299 0.70 -4.46 18.35
CA GLU A 299 1.25 -3.65 19.42
C GLU A 299 1.80 -4.57 20.53
N PRO A 300 3.11 -4.49 20.86
CA PRO A 300 3.71 -5.36 21.84
C PRO A 300 3.04 -5.28 23.21
N ASN A 301 2.81 -6.44 23.83
CA ASN A 301 2.21 -6.58 25.17
C ASN A 301 0.81 -5.98 25.32
N GLN A 302 0.09 -5.73 24.22
CA GLN A 302 -1.29 -5.28 24.23
C GLN A 302 -2.23 -6.41 23.79
N ARG A 303 -3.38 -6.55 24.47
CA ARG A 303 -4.47 -7.41 24.03
C ARG A 303 -5.48 -6.62 23.23
N THR A 304 -5.83 -7.14 22.07
CA THR A 304 -6.92 -6.65 21.25
C THR A 304 -8.23 -7.27 21.72
N ASP A 305 -9.29 -6.46 21.83
CA ASP A 305 -10.65 -6.98 21.84
C ASP A 305 -10.98 -7.48 20.43
N LEU A 306 -10.88 -8.79 20.21
CA LEU A 306 -11.09 -9.40 18.90
C LEU A 306 -12.49 -9.17 18.33
N SER A 307 -13.49 -8.82 19.16
CA SER A 307 -14.83 -8.50 18.67
C SER A 307 -14.85 -7.21 17.83
N THR A 308 -13.92 -6.28 18.09
CA THR A 308 -13.76 -5.03 17.33
C THR A 308 -13.20 -5.24 15.92
N LEU A 309 -12.66 -6.43 15.62
CA LEU A 309 -12.19 -6.81 14.28
C LEU A 309 -13.34 -7.30 13.38
N LEU A 310 -14.56 -7.46 13.90
CA LEU A 310 -15.69 -7.93 13.11
C LEU A 310 -16.21 -6.82 12.19
N ILE A 311 -16.22 -7.12 10.90
CA ILE A 311 -16.64 -6.21 9.84
C ILE A 311 -18.16 -6.32 9.66
N ASN A 312 -18.82 -5.17 9.54
CA ASN A 312 -20.22 -5.00 9.22
C ASN A 312 -20.38 -4.06 8.00
N TYR A 313 -20.01 -4.60 6.85
CA TYR A 313 -20.13 -4.02 5.52
C TYR A 313 -21.58 -3.70 5.19
N CYS A 314 -21.81 -2.47 4.73
CA CYS A 314 -23.07 -2.02 4.19
C CYS A 314 -22.97 -1.96 2.65
N PRO A 315 -23.72 -2.77 1.90
CA PRO A 315 -23.67 -2.74 0.44
C PRO A 315 -24.28 -1.46 -0.13
N ARG A 316 -23.81 -1.03 -1.31
CA ARG A 316 -24.38 0.11 -2.06
C ARG A 316 -25.16 -0.38 -3.27
N GLU A 317 -26.42 0.03 -3.40
CA GLU A 317 -27.27 -0.32 -4.54
C GLU A 317 -26.64 0.08 -5.88
N GLY A 318 -26.73 -0.80 -6.89
CA GLY A 318 -26.19 -0.57 -8.24
C GLY A 318 -24.70 -0.84 -8.40
N PHE A 319 -24.07 -1.51 -7.43
CA PHE A 319 -22.65 -1.91 -7.44
C PHE A 319 -22.46 -3.40 -7.07
N GLU A 320 -23.31 -4.27 -7.61
CA GLU A 320 -23.43 -5.68 -7.22
C GLU A 320 -22.09 -6.43 -7.25
N THR A 321 -21.32 -6.28 -8.33
CA THR A 321 -20.00 -6.95 -8.44
C THR A 321 -19.01 -6.48 -7.37
N ILE A 322 -19.05 -5.20 -7.00
CA ILE A 322 -18.19 -4.63 -5.95
C ILE A 322 -18.69 -5.09 -4.57
N ASN A 323 -20.01 -5.11 -4.36
CA ASN A 323 -20.63 -5.61 -3.13
C ASN A 323 -20.30 -7.09 -2.92
N ASP A 324 -20.42 -7.93 -3.93
CA ASP A 324 -20.08 -9.36 -3.86
C ASP A 324 -18.64 -9.57 -3.38
N TYR A 325 -17.71 -8.74 -3.85
CA TYR A 325 -16.32 -8.78 -3.40
C TYR A 325 -16.18 -8.45 -1.91
N PHE A 326 -16.75 -7.33 -1.46
CA PHE A 326 -16.66 -6.89 -0.06
C PHE A 326 -17.40 -7.84 0.89
N GLU A 327 -18.57 -8.35 0.51
CA GLU A 327 -19.33 -9.33 1.28
C GLU A 327 -18.54 -10.63 1.42
N ASN A 328 -17.96 -11.14 0.33
CA ASN A 328 -17.13 -12.34 0.40
C ASN A 328 -15.88 -12.14 1.28
N LEU A 329 -15.20 -11.00 1.15
CA LEU A 329 -14.03 -10.68 1.99
C LEU A 329 -14.43 -10.58 3.46
N GLN A 330 -15.52 -9.88 3.78
CA GLN A 330 -16.07 -9.80 5.13
C GLN A 330 -16.37 -11.19 5.70
N LEU A 331 -17.07 -12.04 4.94
CA LEU A 331 -17.45 -13.37 5.41
C LEU A 331 -16.21 -14.20 5.76
N CYS A 332 -15.19 -14.16 4.90
CA CYS A 332 -13.91 -14.83 5.16
C CYS A 332 -13.20 -14.23 6.39
N TRP A 333 -13.10 -12.91 6.47
CA TRP A 333 -12.47 -12.18 7.57
C TRP A 333 -13.13 -12.51 8.91
N ASN A 334 -14.44 -12.33 9.00
CA ASN A 334 -15.22 -12.60 10.20
C ASN A 334 -15.17 -14.08 10.60
N THR A 335 -15.04 -14.99 9.64
CA THR A 335 -14.86 -16.42 9.93
C THR A 335 -13.52 -16.66 10.64
N VAL A 336 -12.42 -16.07 10.17
CA VAL A 336 -11.11 -16.19 10.84
C VAL A 336 -11.14 -15.58 12.24
N VAL A 337 -11.68 -14.37 12.39
CA VAL A 337 -11.77 -13.70 13.71
C VAL A 337 -12.60 -14.54 14.70
N LYS A 338 -13.79 -14.99 14.29
CA LYS A 338 -14.66 -15.81 15.15
C LYS A 338 -14.04 -17.16 15.49
N ASP A 339 -13.34 -17.80 14.56
CA ASP A 339 -12.65 -19.07 14.81
C ASP A 339 -11.49 -18.87 15.79
N ALA A 340 -10.68 -17.81 15.63
CA ALA A 340 -9.61 -17.48 16.58
C ALA A 340 -10.16 -17.21 18.00
N MET A 341 -11.26 -16.45 18.13
CA MET A 341 -11.94 -16.23 19.41
C MET A 341 -12.37 -17.55 20.07
N LYS A 342 -12.98 -18.45 19.30
CA LYS A 342 -13.42 -19.77 19.78
C LYS A 342 -12.25 -20.62 20.23
N GLN A 343 -11.18 -20.65 19.46
CA GLN A 343 -9.99 -21.45 19.78
C GLN A 343 -9.29 -20.96 21.05
N LEU A 344 -9.18 -19.64 21.24
CA LEU A 344 -8.60 -19.07 22.46
C LEU A 344 -9.38 -19.44 23.72
N VAL A 345 -10.71 -19.54 23.63
CA VAL A 345 -11.55 -19.97 24.76
C VAL A 345 -11.46 -21.49 24.98
N ASN A 346 -11.35 -22.26 23.90
CA ASN A 346 -11.36 -23.71 23.93
C ASN A 346 -10.00 -24.34 24.28
N TYR A 347 -8.90 -23.62 24.10
CA TYR A 347 -7.55 -24.12 24.38
C TYR A 347 -7.23 -24.01 25.88
N ASN A 348 -6.78 -25.12 26.48
CA ASN A 348 -6.31 -25.15 27.86
C ASN A 348 -4.77 -25.07 27.90
N PRO A 349 -4.18 -23.94 28.32
CA PRO A 349 -2.72 -23.78 28.33
C PRO A 349 -2.02 -24.69 29.36
N ASP A 350 -2.67 -25.03 30.47
CA ASP A 350 -2.08 -25.89 31.51
C ASP A 350 -1.95 -27.35 31.05
N ARG A 351 -2.91 -27.80 30.23
CA ARG A 351 -2.93 -29.15 29.64
C ARG A 351 -2.31 -29.22 28.25
N GLN A 352 -2.00 -28.07 27.66
CA GLN A 352 -1.49 -27.93 26.29
C GLN A 352 -2.37 -28.62 25.24
N GLU A 353 -3.68 -28.64 25.45
CA GLU A 353 -4.65 -29.33 24.60
C GLU A 353 -5.94 -28.52 24.45
N TYR A 354 -6.70 -28.80 23.39
CA TYR A 354 -8.06 -28.28 23.26
C TYR A 354 -9.02 -29.08 24.15
N MET A 355 -9.89 -28.38 24.89
CA MET A 355 -10.94 -29.01 25.70
C MET A 355 -11.92 -29.80 24.81
N GLU A 356 -12.25 -29.26 23.64
CA GLU A 356 -13.00 -29.94 22.59
C GLU A 356 -12.22 -29.93 21.28
N LYS A 357 -12.20 -31.05 20.56
CA LYS A 357 -11.52 -31.10 19.26
C LYS A 357 -12.15 -30.09 18.28
N PRO A 358 -11.38 -29.16 17.69
CA PRO A 358 -11.92 -28.21 16.73
C PRO A 358 -12.58 -28.93 15.54
N PRO A 359 -13.74 -28.45 15.04
CA PRO A 359 -14.40 -29.06 13.91
C PRO A 359 -13.52 -29.00 12.64
N PRO A 360 -13.67 -29.96 11.71
CA PRO A 360 -12.93 -29.94 10.46
C PRO A 360 -13.26 -28.67 9.67
N ILE A 361 -12.26 -28.12 8.98
CA ILE A 361 -12.45 -26.94 8.12
C ILE A 361 -13.20 -27.39 6.86
N PRO A 362 -14.31 -26.73 6.49
CA PRO A 362 -15.06 -27.10 5.29
C PRO A 362 -14.23 -26.99 4.00
N ASN A 363 -14.27 -28.03 3.17
CA ASN A 363 -13.63 -28.03 1.85
C ASN A 363 -14.27 -27.03 0.86
N SER A 364 -15.48 -26.53 1.16
CA SER A 364 -16.14 -25.49 0.37
C SER A 364 -15.54 -24.10 0.58
N TYR A 365 -14.75 -23.88 1.65
CA TYR A 365 -14.11 -22.60 1.90
C TYR A 365 -13.01 -22.32 0.87
N PRO A 366 -12.81 -21.04 0.47
CA PRO A 366 -11.68 -20.65 -0.38
C PRO A 366 -10.35 -21.10 0.23
N GLN A 367 -9.39 -21.49 -0.62
CA GLN A 367 -8.09 -22.00 -0.15
C GLN A 367 -7.39 -21.04 0.83
N VAL A 368 -7.42 -19.74 0.55
CA VAL A 368 -6.81 -18.72 1.42
C VAL A 368 -7.45 -18.68 2.81
N LEU A 369 -8.78 -18.86 2.91
CA LEU A 369 -9.49 -18.95 4.18
C LEU A 369 -9.10 -20.23 4.94
N ARG A 370 -9.05 -21.38 4.25
CA ARG A 370 -8.61 -22.64 4.89
C ARG A 370 -7.21 -22.51 5.46
N THR A 371 -6.27 -21.99 4.68
CA THR A 371 -4.89 -21.77 5.13
C THR A 371 -4.81 -20.81 6.31
N ALA A 372 -5.62 -19.74 6.35
CA ALA A 372 -5.68 -18.83 7.49
C ALA A 372 -6.18 -19.54 8.77
N LEU A 373 -7.26 -20.32 8.67
CA LEU A 373 -7.82 -21.08 9.80
C LEU A 373 -6.85 -22.15 10.32
N GLU A 374 -6.21 -22.91 9.42
CA GLU A 374 -5.20 -23.91 9.76
C GLU A 374 -3.98 -23.28 10.44
N ARG A 375 -3.50 -22.14 9.94
CA ARG A 375 -2.40 -21.39 10.55
C ARG A 375 -2.74 -21.01 11.98
N MET A 376 -3.91 -20.41 12.21
CA MET A 376 -4.31 -19.99 13.55
C MET A 376 -4.40 -21.18 14.52
N ARG A 377 -4.94 -22.32 14.08
CA ARG A 377 -4.97 -23.57 14.87
C ARG A 377 -3.59 -24.01 15.32
N ARG A 378 -2.65 -24.06 14.39
CA ARG A 378 -1.27 -24.49 14.66
C ARG A 378 -0.53 -23.50 15.56
N ILE A 379 -0.77 -22.20 15.39
CA ILE A 379 -0.13 -21.17 16.24
C ILE A 379 -0.67 -21.28 17.67
N ILE A 380 -1.99 -21.34 17.87
CA ILE A 380 -2.59 -21.40 19.21
C ILE A 380 -2.16 -22.68 19.94
N GLU A 381 -2.17 -23.82 19.25
CA GLU A 381 -1.68 -25.10 19.80
C GLU A 381 -0.17 -25.05 20.08
N GLY A 382 0.61 -24.49 19.16
CA GLY A 382 2.06 -24.47 19.21
C GLY A 382 2.67 -23.52 20.24
N VAL A 383 1.92 -22.56 20.78
CA VAL A 383 2.41 -21.66 21.83
C VAL A 383 2.06 -22.09 23.26
N GLY A 384 1.31 -23.19 23.44
CA GLY A 384 0.86 -23.60 24.78
C GLY A 384 1.98 -23.96 25.76
N TRP A 385 3.18 -24.29 25.27
CA TRP A 385 4.36 -24.54 26.10
C TRP A 385 5.09 -23.26 26.54
N LEU A 386 4.75 -22.11 25.95
CA LEU A 386 5.34 -20.82 26.30
C LEU A 386 4.64 -20.25 27.54
N HIS A 387 5.25 -20.46 28.71
CA HIS A 387 4.74 -19.91 29.97
C HIS A 387 5.21 -18.47 30.25
N ALA A 388 6.12 -17.94 29.44
CA ALA A 388 6.67 -16.58 29.56
C ALA A 388 6.47 -15.79 28.26
N GLY A 389 6.53 -14.46 28.35
CA GLY A 389 6.55 -13.59 27.17
C GLY A 389 5.19 -13.24 26.56
N LEU A 390 4.09 -13.41 27.30
CA LEU A 390 2.73 -13.02 26.90
C LEU A 390 2.35 -13.54 25.49
N PRO A 391 2.23 -14.88 25.30
CA PRO A 391 2.12 -15.49 23.97
C PRO A 391 0.91 -15.04 23.16
N ARG A 392 -0.20 -14.66 23.82
CA ARG A 392 -1.38 -14.18 23.11
C ARG A 392 -1.07 -12.86 22.38
N GLU A 393 -0.58 -11.88 23.13
CA GLU A 393 -0.28 -10.52 22.70
C GLU A 393 0.89 -10.49 21.71
N ASN A 394 1.94 -11.28 21.99
CA ASN A 394 3.20 -11.17 21.26
C ASN A 394 3.37 -12.21 20.15
N ILE A 395 2.53 -13.25 20.10
CA ILE A 395 2.63 -14.31 19.08
C ILE A 395 1.30 -14.56 18.38
N ILE A 396 0.22 -14.85 19.11
CA ILE A 396 -1.06 -15.25 18.49
C ILE A 396 -1.69 -14.07 17.73
N GLU A 397 -1.83 -12.91 18.36
CA GLU A 397 -2.50 -11.74 17.78
C GLU A 397 -1.77 -11.18 16.54
N PRO A 398 -0.43 -11.06 16.51
CA PRO A 398 0.28 -10.69 15.29
C PRO A 398 0.05 -11.69 14.14
N GLN A 399 -0.02 -12.99 14.45
CA GLN A 399 -0.31 -14.02 13.45
C GLN A 399 -1.74 -13.94 12.93
N LEU A 400 -2.70 -13.53 13.77
CA LEU A 400 -4.05 -13.20 13.32
C LEU A 400 -4.02 -12.04 12.34
N GLY A 401 -3.28 -10.96 12.64
CA GLY A 401 -3.08 -9.84 11.70
C GLY A 401 -2.53 -10.32 10.34
N TYR A 402 -1.51 -11.18 10.33
CA TYR A 402 -0.95 -11.74 9.10
C TYR A 402 -1.92 -12.66 8.35
N ALA A 403 -2.77 -13.41 9.06
CA ALA A 403 -3.80 -14.24 8.45
C ALA A 403 -4.88 -13.39 7.76
N LEU A 404 -5.33 -12.30 8.41
CA LEU A 404 -6.29 -11.36 7.84
C LEU A 404 -5.71 -10.62 6.63
N ARG A 405 -4.43 -10.20 6.70
CA ARG A 405 -3.70 -9.62 5.56
C ARG A 405 -3.62 -10.58 4.38
N SER A 406 -3.41 -11.87 4.65
CA SER A 406 -3.37 -12.91 3.62
C SER A 406 -4.72 -13.07 2.91
N LEU A 407 -5.86 -12.90 3.61
CA LEU A 407 -7.19 -12.88 3.00
C LEU A 407 -7.33 -11.70 2.03
N GLU A 408 -6.94 -10.49 2.47
CA GLU A 408 -6.96 -9.29 1.61
C GLU A 408 -6.13 -9.53 0.34
N MET A 409 -4.93 -10.07 0.46
CA MET A 409 -4.06 -10.36 -0.69
C MET A 409 -4.60 -11.46 -1.61
N GLY A 410 -5.23 -12.50 -1.05
CA GLY A 410 -5.66 -13.67 -1.79
C GLY A 410 -7.02 -13.56 -2.46
N LEU A 411 -7.89 -12.64 -2.00
CA LEU A 411 -9.25 -12.47 -2.51
C LEU A 411 -9.42 -11.27 -3.43
N GLN A 412 -8.54 -10.27 -3.32
CA GLN A 412 -8.59 -9.06 -4.15
C GLN A 412 -8.34 -9.33 -5.64
N ARG A 413 -8.74 -8.36 -6.47
CA ARG A 413 -8.60 -8.41 -7.93
C ARG A 413 -7.86 -7.21 -8.53
N GLY A 414 -7.39 -6.28 -7.69
CA GLY A 414 -6.77 -5.04 -8.16
C GLY A 414 -7.75 -4.20 -8.96
N GLN A 415 -8.97 -4.02 -8.44
CA GLN A 415 -10.04 -3.29 -9.14
C GLN A 415 -10.13 -1.82 -8.71
N GLY A 416 -9.44 -1.45 -7.63
CA GLY A 416 -9.57 -0.15 -6.99
C GLY A 416 -10.57 -0.17 -5.84
N CYS A 417 -10.66 -1.29 -5.12
CA CYS A 417 -11.58 -1.49 -3.99
C CYS A 417 -10.94 -1.17 -2.64
N SER A 418 -9.85 -0.40 -2.62
CA SER A 418 -9.06 -0.13 -1.41
C SER A 418 -8.54 1.29 -1.39
N HIS A 419 -7.93 1.69 -0.26
CA HIS A 419 -7.28 2.98 -0.15
C HIS A 419 -6.33 3.24 -1.32
N GLY A 420 -5.48 2.26 -1.66
CA GLY A 420 -4.51 2.35 -2.73
C GLY A 420 -4.69 1.26 -3.79
N LEU A 421 -4.87 1.64 -5.04
CA LEU A 421 -4.74 0.77 -6.21
C LEU A 421 -3.34 0.91 -6.80
N VAL A 422 -2.61 -0.20 -6.89
CA VAL A 422 -1.25 -0.23 -7.47
C VAL A 422 -1.27 -1.01 -8.79
N GLY A 423 -0.64 -0.43 -9.81
CA GLY A 423 -0.39 -1.07 -11.11
C GLY A 423 1.11 -1.25 -11.34
N VAL A 424 1.49 -2.44 -11.81
CA VAL A 424 2.85 -2.75 -12.25
C VAL A 424 2.84 -2.97 -13.76
N PHE A 425 3.75 -2.29 -14.45
CA PHE A 425 3.86 -2.31 -15.90
C PHE A 425 5.28 -2.66 -16.31
N GLU A 426 5.40 -3.38 -17.42
CA GLU A 426 6.67 -3.69 -18.05
C GLU A 426 6.75 -3.01 -19.41
N ILE A 427 7.95 -2.53 -19.72
CA ILE A 427 8.31 -2.00 -21.03
C ILE A 427 9.51 -2.82 -21.48
N ASP A 428 9.31 -3.69 -22.47
CA ASP A 428 10.35 -4.58 -23.00
C ASP A 428 10.53 -4.34 -24.49
N LYS A 429 11.77 -3.99 -24.87
CA LYS A 429 12.19 -3.71 -26.24
C LYS A 429 13.22 -4.73 -26.74
N THR A 430 13.54 -5.76 -25.96
CA THR A 430 14.59 -6.74 -26.31
C THR A 430 14.26 -7.60 -27.54
N GLY A 431 12.98 -7.63 -27.97
CA GLY A 431 12.51 -8.34 -29.17
C GLY A 431 12.14 -7.45 -30.37
N LYS A 432 12.45 -6.15 -30.33
CA LYS A 432 12.26 -5.21 -31.45
C LYS A 432 13.62 -4.76 -31.99
#